data_AF-A0A934VXS7-F1
#
_entry.id   AF-A0A934VXS7-F1
#
_cell.length_a   1.000
_cell.length_b   1.000
_cell.length_c   1.000
_cell.angle_alpha   90.00
_cell.angle_beta   90.00
_cell.angle_gamma   90.00
#
_symmetry.space_group_name_H-M   'P 1'
#
loop_
_entity.id
_entity.type
_entity.pdbx_description
1 polymer ?
#
loop_
_entity_poly.entity_id
_entity_poly.type
_entity_poly.pdbx_seq_one_letter_code
_entity_poly.pdbx_strand_id
1 'polypeptide(L)'
;MILSPKERKETIELAAKQLTAELRASVDIDELNLIELSTAAQLLGLSATHAAKVLPIVEVGPRSRRVTVAAYKAFIKERTIQK
;
A
#
# COMPACT_ATOMS: atom_id res chain seq x y z
N MET A 1 37.60 -6.65 -18.02
CA MET A 1 37.51 -5.17 -18.12
C MET A 1 37.59 -4.63 -16.70
N ILE A 2 38.64 -3.87 -16.35
CA ILE A 2 38.78 -3.27 -15.01
C ILE A 2 38.35 -1.81 -15.15
N LEU A 3 37.21 -1.46 -14.55
CA LEU A 3 36.69 -0.10 -14.56
C LEU A 3 37.63 0.83 -13.80
N SER A 4 37.89 2.00 -14.37
CA SER A 4 38.60 3.09 -13.71
C SER A 4 37.87 3.51 -12.42
N PRO A 5 38.56 4.16 -11.47
CA PRO A 5 37.91 4.64 -10.24
C PRO A 5 36.71 5.55 -10.51
N LYS A 6 36.77 6.36 -11.58
CA LYS A 6 35.67 7.24 -12.00
C LYS A 6 34.47 6.45 -12.52
N GLU A 7 34.71 5.51 -13.43
CA GLU A 7 33.64 4.66 -13.99
C GLU A 7 32.98 3.81 -12.89
N ARG A 8 33.77 3.30 -11.92
CA ARG A 8 33.20 2.57 -10.76
C ARG A 8 32.25 3.44 -9.95
N LYS A 9 32.64 4.69 -9.66
CA LYS A 9 31.80 5.63 -8.93
C LYS A 9 30.50 5.92 -9.68
N GLU A 10 30.59 6.21 -10.98
CA GLU A 10 29.42 6.47 -11.83
C GLU A 10 28.48 5.26 -11.90
N THR A 11 29.03 4.05 -11.99
CA THR A 11 28.24 2.81 -12.02
C THR A 11 27.53 2.56 -10.69
N ILE A 12 28.20 2.79 -9.56
CA ILE A 12 27.62 2.66 -8.22
C ILE A 12 26.50 3.70 -8.02
N GLU A 13 26.72 4.95 -8.43
CA GLU A 13 25.70 6.00 -8.32
C GLU A 13 24.48 5.70 -9.20
N LEU A 14 24.68 5.15 -10.39
CA LEU A 14 23.59 4.72 -11.27
C LEU A 14 22.77 3.58 -10.63
N ALA A 15 23.45 2.56 -10.11
CA ALA A 15 22.80 1.44 -9.43
C ALA A 15 22.01 1.89 -8.19
N ALA A 16 22.57 2.81 -7.40
CA ALA A 16 21.89 3.37 -6.23
C ALA A 16 20.61 4.15 -6.61
N LYS A 17 20.66 4.92 -7.70
CA LYS A 17 19.48 5.65 -8.22
C LYS A 17 18.40 4.68 -8.71
N GLN A 18 18.79 3.63 -9.44
CA GLN A 18 17.86 2.59 -9.92
C GLN A 18 17.20 1.86 -8.75
N LEU A 19 18.00 1.41 -7.77
CA LEU A 19 17.47 0.75 -6.58
C LEU A 19 16.53 1.66 -5.78
N THR A 20 16.84 2.95 -5.67
CA THR A 20 15.97 3.93 -5.00
C THR A 20 14.66 4.14 -5.75
N ALA A 21 14.70 4.17 -7.08
CA ALA A 21 13.51 4.29 -7.92
C ALA A 21 12.64 3.03 -7.81
N GLU A 22 13.24 1.84 -7.85
CA GLU A 22 12.57 0.57 -7.65
C GLU A 22 11.95 0.46 -6.25
N LEU A 23 12.67 0.85 -5.20
CA LEU A 23 12.14 0.88 -3.84
C LEU A 23 10.92 1.80 -3.74
N ARG A 24 11.02 3.02 -4.28
CA ARG A 24 9.90 3.97 -4.32
C ARG A 24 8.72 3.49 -5.15
N ALA A 25 8.96 2.72 -6.21
CA ALA A 25 7.91 2.10 -7.01
C ALA A 25 7.29 0.87 -6.34
N SER A 26 8.09 0.14 -5.55
CA SER A 26 7.66 -1.08 -4.85
C SER A 26 6.88 -0.80 -3.56
N VAL A 27 7.12 0.35 -2.93
CA VAL A 27 6.32 0.79 -1.79
C VAL A 27 5.08 1.46 -2.33
N ASP A 28 4.02 0.67 -2.49
CA ASP A 28 2.70 1.23 -2.69
C ASP A 28 2.34 2.00 -1.41
N ILE A 29 2.32 3.32 -1.51
CA ILE A 29 1.96 4.21 -0.39
C ILE A 29 0.58 3.85 0.15
N ASP A 30 -0.31 3.27 -0.66
CA ASP A 30 -1.62 2.79 -0.24
C ASP A 30 -1.57 1.51 0.61
N GLU A 31 -0.50 0.71 0.52
CA GLU A 31 -0.27 -0.43 1.42
C GLU A 31 0.17 0.01 2.82
N LEU A 32 0.84 1.16 2.92
CA LEU A 32 1.26 1.75 4.20
C LEU A 32 0.20 2.65 4.82
N ASN A 33 -0.66 3.25 3.99
CA ASN A 33 -1.72 4.14 4.46
C ASN A 33 -2.87 3.33 5.06
N LEU A 34 -3.26 3.72 6.26
CA LEU A 34 -4.34 3.10 7.02
C LEU A 34 -5.49 4.08 7.20
N ILE A 35 -6.71 3.59 6.97
CA ILE A 35 -7.95 4.27 7.31
C ILE A 35 -8.67 3.53 8.43
N GLU A 36 -9.39 4.25 9.28
CA GLU A 36 -10.22 3.61 10.30
C GLU A 36 -11.34 2.78 9.64
N LEU A 37 -11.63 1.61 10.22
CA LEU A 37 -12.67 0.72 9.71
C LEU A 37 -14.06 1.37 9.68
N SER A 38 -14.36 2.22 10.67
CA SER A 38 -15.59 3.03 10.73
C SER A 38 -15.71 3.94 9.50
N THR A 39 -14.64 4.65 9.16
CA THR A 39 -14.57 5.53 7.98
C THR A 39 -14.72 4.72 6.69
N ALA A 40 -14.00 3.60 6.56
CA ALA A 40 -14.13 2.71 5.41
C ALA A 40 -15.57 2.19 5.26
N ALA A 41 -16.21 1.80 6.36
CA ALA A 41 -17.60 1.34 6.36
C ALA A 41 -18.58 2.42 5.88
N GLN A 42 -18.41 3.65 6.36
CA GLN A 42 -19.23 4.79 5.96
C GLN A 42 -19.10 5.07 4.46
N LEU A 43 -17.88 5.06 3.93
CA LEU A 43 -17.63 5.28 2.50
C LEU A 43 -18.21 4.18 1.61
N LEU A 44 -18.25 2.93 2.09
CA LEU A 44 -18.85 1.80 1.39
C LEU A 44 -20.39 1.72 1.54
N GLY A 45 -20.99 2.58 2.37
CA GLY A 45 -22.40 2.49 2.74
C GLY A 45 -22.74 1.21 3.51
N LEU A 46 -21.81 0.69 4.30
CA LEU A 46 -21.95 -0.53 5.10
C LEU A 46 -21.98 -0.19 6.60
N SER A 47 -22.56 -1.08 7.41
CA SER A 47 -22.33 -1.03 8.85
C SER A 47 -20.89 -1.44 9.19
N ALA A 48 -20.33 -0.92 10.28
CA ALA A 48 -18.98 -1.28 10.71
C ALA A 48 -18.81 -2.81 10.91
N THR A 49 -19.85 -3.48 11.42
CA THR A 49 -19.86 -4.94 11.60
C THR A 49 -19.83 -5.70 10.28
N HIS A 50 -20.48 -5.18 9.24
CA HIS A 50 -20.45 -5.78 7.91
C HIS A 50 -19.11 -5.50 7.23
N ALA A 51 -18.63 -4.25 7.26
CA ALA A 51 -17.31 -3.90 6.74
C ALA A 51 -16.20 -4.76 7.36
N ALA A 52 -16.29 -5.07 8.65
CA ALA A 52 -15.36 -5.95 9.36
C ALA A 52 -15.31 -7.39 8.81
N LYS A 53 -16.36 -7.87 8.14
CA LYS A 53 -16.42 -9.22 7.58
C LYS A 53 -15.88 -9.29 6.15
N VAL A 54 -15.90 -8.18 5.43
CA VAL A 54 -15.60 -8.13 3.99
C VAL A 54 -14.28 -7.44 3.66
N LEU A 55 -13.77 -6.61 4.56
CA LEU A 55 -12.47 -5.98 4.42
C LEU A 55 -11.43 -6.70 5.29
N PRO A 56 -10.19 -6.84 4.82
CA PRO A 56 -9.10 -7.29 5.67
C PRO A 56 -8.76 -6.20 6.69
N ILE A 57 -8.85 -6.54 7.98
CA ILE A 57 -8.64 -5.62 9.08
C ILE A 57 -7.23 -5.79 9.66
N VAL A 58 -6.60 -4.67 10.00
CA VAL A 58 -5.42 -4.59 10.84
C VAL A 58 -5.85 -4.10 12.23
N GLU A 59 -5.54 -4.86 13.28
CA GLU A 59 -5.77 -4.44 14.66
C GLU A 59 -4.60 -3.58 15.15
N VAL A 60 -4.91 -2.33 15.52
CA VAL A 60 -3.94 -1.35 16.02
C VAL A 60 -4.24 -1.11 17.51
N GLY A 61 -3.92 -2.11 18.32
CA GLY A 61 -4.23 -2.12 19.75
C GLY A 61 -5.65 -2.60 20.08
N PRO A 62 -6.05 -2.54 21.36
CA PRO A 62 -7.17 -3.34 21.89
C PRO A 62 -8.56 -2.96 21.35
N ARG A 63 -8.70 -1.82 20.66
CA ARG A 63 -9.99 -1.33 20.12
C ARG A 63 -9.90 -0.58 18.80
N SER A 64 -8.72 -0.38 18.23
CA SER A 64 -8.60 0.31 16.93
C SER A 64 -8.48 -0.72 15.82
N ARG A 65 -9.41 -0.66 14.88
CA ARG A 65 -9.42 -1.49 13.68
C ARG A 65 -9.27 -0.60 12.47
N ARG A 66 -8.31 -0.93 11.62
CA ARG A 66 -7.98 -0.17 10.43
C ARG A 66 -7.96 -1.07 9.21
N VAL A 67 -8.04 -0.48 8.04
CA VAL A 67 -7.93 -1.15 6.75
C VAL A 67 -6.90 -0.38 5.93
N THR A 68 -6.08 -1.07 5.15
CA THR A 68 -5.16 -0.40 4.23
C THR A 68 -5.95 0.25 3.09
N VAL A 69 -5.47 1.38 2.59
CA VAL A 69 -6.11 2.05 1.45
C VAL A 69 -6.10 1.13 0.22
N ALA A 70 -5.04 0.33 0.04
CA ALA A 70 -4.94 -0.68 -1.00
C ALA A 70 -6.10 -1.70 -0.92
N ALA A 71 -6.36 -2.27 0.26
CA ALA A 71 -7.44 -3.24 0.45
C ALA A 71 -8.83 -2.63 0.22
N TYR A 72 -9.05 -1.40 0.69
CA TYR A 72 -10.28 -0.68 0.43
C TYR A 72 -10.52 -0.45 -1.07
N LYS A 73 -9.48 -0.02 -1.82
CA LYS A 73 -9.56 0.19 -3.27
C LYS A 73 -9.81 -1.11 -4.03
N ALA A 74 -9.14 -2.19 -3.63
CA ALA A 74 -9.34 -3.52 -4.23
C ALA A 74 -10.80 -3.98 -4.10
N PHE A 75 -11.39 -3.83 -2.90
CA PHE A 75 -12.79 -4.18 -2.65
C PHE A 75 -13.77 -3.39 -3.53
N ILE A 76 -13.54 -2.08 -3.70
CA ILE A 76 -14.39 -1.25 -4.58
C ILE A 76 -14.28 -1.72 -6.04
N LYS A 77 -13.07 -2.02 -6.50
CA LYS A 77 -12.83 -2.48 -7.87
C LYS A 77 -13.61 -3.76 -8.16
N GLU A 78 -13.54 -4.75 -7.27
CA GLU A 78 -14.27 -6.02 -7.41
C GLU A 78 -15.79 -5.81 -7.44
N ARG A 79 -16.33 -4.95 -6.56
CA ARG A 79 -17.77 -4.63 -6.53
C ARG A 79 -18.25 -3.88 -7.77
N THR A 80 -17.38 -3.09 -8.39
CA THR A 80 -17.72 -2.32 -9.60
C THR A 80 -17.80 -3.22 -10.82
N ILE A 81 -16.98 -4.28 -10.88
CA ILE A 81 -16.98 -5.27 -11.98
C ILE A 81 -18.19 -6.21 -11.90
N GLN A 82 -18.78 -6.40 -10.72
CA GLN A 82 -19.95 -7.26 -10.50
C GLN A 82 -21.30 -6.59 -10.78
N LYS A 83 -21.34 -5.29 -11.12
CA LYS A 83 -22.55 -4.56 -11.50
C LYS A 83 -22.61 -4.39 -13.02
#